data_AF-A0A496WPV1-F1
#
_entry.id   AF-A0A496WPV1-F1
#
_cell.length_a   1.000
_cell.length_b   1.000
_cell.length_c   1.000
_cell.angle_alpha   90.00
_cell.angle_beta   90.00
_cell.angle_gamma   90.00
#
_symmetry.space_group_name_H-M   'P 1'
#
loop_
_entity.id
_entity.type
_entity.pdbx_description
1 polymer ?
#
loop_
_entity_poly.entity_id
_entity_poly.type
_entity_poly.pdbx_seq_one_letter_code
_entity_poly.pdbx_strand_id
1 'polypeptide(L)'
;MMLRTIISLVLLLLTNNPIADEIRPGYLELNEKSPNTYTVIWKIPQKSSQKLLLKPHFPDSCINKTSATSQLINGATLQRWYIHCTDNIVGQRISIEDITNSNTDVLLRLKWLDG
;
A
#
# COMPACT_ATOMS: atom_id res chain seq x y z
N MET A 1 -51.28 1.62 21.33
CA MET A 1 -50.00 2.34 21.53
C MET A 1 -48.84 1.36 21.81
N MET A 2 -48.97 0.48 22.81
CA MET A 2 -47.88 -0.40 23.29
C MET A 2 -47.32 -1.40 22.27
N LEU A 3 -48.13 -1.92 21.35
CA LEU A 3 -47.66 -2.86 20.32
C LEU A 3 -46.66 -2.19 19.33
N ARG A 4 -46.90 -0.93 18.98
CA ARG A 4 -46.02 -0.18 18.05
C ARG A 4 -44.67 0.12 18.68
N THR A 5 -44.66 0.43 19.99
CA THR A 5 -43.41 0.64 20.74
C THR A 5 -42.62 -0.65 20.90
N ILE A 6 -43.28 -1.79 21.12
CA ILE A 6 -42.61 -3.10 21.18
C ILE A 6 -42.00 -3.45 19.82
N ILE A 7 -42.75 -3.30 18.74
CA ILE A 7 -42.25 -3.55 17.38
C ILE A 7 -41.06 -2.63 17.06
N SER A 8 -41.14 -1.35 17.41
CA SER A 8 -40.04 -0.40 17.21
C SER A 8 -38.79 -0.78 18.00
N LEU A 9 -38.96 -1.22 19.26
CA LEU A 9 -37.84 -1.66 20.12
C LEU A 9 -37.19 -2.94 19.58
N VAL A 10 -37.99 -3.89 19.09
CA VAL A 10 -37.49 -5.12 18.48
C VAL A 10 -36.73 -4.83 17.19
N LEU A 11 -37.21 -3.92 16.33
CA LEU A 11 -36.46 -3.52 15.12
C LEU A 11 -35.11 -2.85 15.45
N LEU A 12 -35.06 -2.04 16.51
CA LEU A 12 -33.82 -1.40 16.98
C LEU A 12 -32.79 -2.42 17.49
N LEU A 13 -33.24 -3.53 18.06
CA LEU A 13 -32.37 -4.61 18.55
C LEU A 13 -31.85 -5.54 17.44
N LEU A 14 -32.44 -5.47 16.23
CA LEU A 14 -32.06 -6.28 15.08
C LEU A 14 -30.98 -5.62 14.19
N THR A 15 -30.42 -4.48 14.59
CA THR A 15 -29.31 -3.85 13.85
C THR A 15 -28.03 -4.66 14.05
N ASN A 16 -27.59 -5.39 13.02
CA ASN A 16 -26.29 -6.05 13.02
C ASN A 16 -25.15 -5.03 12.93
N ASN A 17 -24.10 -5.22 13.73
CA ASN A 17 -22.82 -4.55 13.50
C ASN A 17 -22.16 -5.18 12.26
N PRO A 18 -21.91 -4.41 11.19
CA PRO A 18 -21.18 -4.96 10.05
C PRO A 18 -19.75 -5.27 10.49
N ILE A 19 -19.34 -6.53 10.38
CA ILE A 19 -17.93 -6.92 10.44
C ILE A 19 -17.34 -6.51 9.09
N ALA A 20 -16.79 -5.31 9.01
CA ALA A 20 -16.07 -4.87 7.84
C ALA A 20 -14.73 -5.61 7.80
N ASP A 21 -14.46 -6.31 6.69
CA ASP A 21 -13.14 -6.89 6.45
C ASP A 21 -12.10 -5.76 6.36
N GLU A 22 -11.07 -5.84 7.20
CA GLU A 22 -10.01 -4.84 7.20
C GLU A 22 -9.11 -5.04 5.98
N ILE A 23 -9.24 -4.16 4.99
CA ILE A 23 -8.37 -4.16 3.82
C ILE A 23 -7.05 -3.45 4.19
N ARG A 24 -5.95 -4.19 4.14
CA ARG A 24 -4.59 -3.68 4.34
C ARG A 24 -3.77 -3.86 3.06
N PRO A 25 -3.90 -2.98 2.06
CA PRO A 25 -3.13 -3.12 0.83
C PRO A 25 -1.65 -2.81 1.10
N GLY A 26 -0.77 -3.36 0.26
CA GLY A 26 0.57 -2.81 0.09
C GLY A 26 0.50 -1.39 -0.49
N TYR A 27 1.51 -0.59 -0.25
CA TYR A 27 1.56 0.79 -0.75
C TYR A 27 2.96 1.13 -1.26
N LEU A 28 3.03 1.47 -2.55
CA LEU A 28 4.22 1.99 -3.21
C LEU A 28 3.99 3.45 -3.56
N GLU A 29 4.81 4.34 -3.04
CA GLU A 29 4.86 5.74 -3.47
C GLU A 29 6.20 6.03 -4.13
N LEU A 30 6.13 6.68 -5.30
CA LEU A 30 7.26 7.34 -5.94
C LEU A 30 6.96 8.83 -5.99
N ASN A 31 7.88 9.61 -5.45
CA ASN A 31 7.75 11.06 -5.33
C ASN A 31 8.98 11.71 -5.94
N GLU A 32 8.82 12.32 -7.11
CA GLU A 32 9.89 12.98 -7.83
C GLU A 32 10.38 14.20 -7.05
N LYS A 33 11.68 14.24 -6.75
CA LYS A 33 12.33 15.34 -6.00
C LYS A 33 13.17 16.24 -6.88
N SER A 34 13.69 15.69 -7.97
CA SER A 34 14.36 16.38 -9.05
C SER A 34 14.22 15.51 -10.31
N PRO A 35 14.53 16.02 -11.52
CA PRO A 35 14.35 15.25 -12.74
C PRO A 35 14.92 13.82 -12.64
N ASN A 36 14.06 12.84 -12.90
CA ASN A 36 14.33 11.41 -12.84
C ASN A 36 14.86 10.88 -11.50
N THR A 37 14.66 11.62 -10.40
CA THR A 37 15.11 11.22 -9.06
C THR A 37 13.92 11.17 -8.13
N TYR A 38 13.70 10.00 -7.54
CA TYR A 38 12.49 9.72 -6.78
C TYR A 38 12.83 9.29 -5.36
N THR A 39 12.10 9.84 -4.39
CA THR A 39 11.96 9.18 -3.09
C THR A 39 10.97 8.04 -3.24
N VAL A 40 11.34 6.88 -2.72
CA VAL A 40 10.51 5.68 -2.69
C VAL A 40 10.02 5.43 -1.27
N ILE A 41 8.73 5.15 -1.14
CA ILE A 41 8.13 4.59 0.07
C ILE A 41 7.48 3.26 -0.30
N TRP A 42 7.83 2.22 0.44
CA TRP A 42 7.25 0.88 0.28
C TRP A 42 6.73 0.37 1.62
N LYS A 43 5.41 0.20 1.73
CA LYS A 43 4.74 -0.28 2.93
C LYS A 43 4.07 -1.61 2.64
N ILE A 44 4.40 -2.63 3.42
CA ILE A 44 3.79 -3.97 3.30
C ILE A 44 3.23 -4.39 4.64
N PRO A 45 1.96 -4.82 4.73
CA PRO A 45 1.43 -5.44 5.95
C PRO A 45 2.19 -6.71 6.30
N GLN A 46 2.49 -6.91 7.58
CA GLN A 46 2.98 -8.20 8.07
C GLN A 46 1.79 -9.12 8.38
N LYS A 47 1.70 -10.28 7.73
CA LYS A 47 0.84 -11.37 8.20
C LYS A 47 1.59 -12.16 9.28
N SER A 48 0.88 -12.60 10.31
CA SER A 48 1.37 -13.03 11.62
C SER A 48 2.30 -14.26 11.65
N SER A 49 2.64 -14.88 10.52
CA SER A 49 3.56 -16.02 10.49
C SER A 49 4.49 -16.09 9.27
N GLN A 50 4.27 -15.24 8.25
CA GLN A 50 5.08 -15.21 7.03
C GLN A 50 5.35 -13.76 6.62
N LYS A 51 6.64 -13.45 6.45
CA LYS A 51 7.06 -12.21 5.81
C LYS A 51 6.61 -12.28 4.36
N LEU A 52 5.59 -11.51 3.97
CA LEU A 52 5.28 -11.34 2.55
C LEU A 52 6.56 -10.84 1.86
N LEU A 53 7.02 -11.57 0.85
CA LEU A 53 8.21 -11.24 0.07
C LEU A 53 7.86 -10.34 -1.13
N LEU A 54 6.81 -9.52 -0.99
CA LEU A 54 6.48 -8.56 -2.04
C LEU A 54 7.64 -7.57 -2.19
N LYS A 55 8.12 -7.41 -3.42
CA LYS A 55 9.23 -6.51 -3.71
C LYS A 55 8.95 -5.73 -4.99
N PRO A 56 9.07 -4.39 -4.96
CA PRO A 56 8.97 -3.60 -6.17
C PRO A 56 10.25 -3.76 -7.00
N HIS A 57 10.06 -3.98 -8.29
CA HIS A 57 11.08 -3.91 -9.31
C HIS A 57 10.80 -2.71 -10.18
N PHE A 58 11.80 -1.84 -10.29
CA PHE A 58 11.78 -0.66 -11.14
C PHE A 58 12.41 -0.98 -12.50
N PRO A 59 12.22 -0.11 -13.50
CA PRO A 59 12.87 -0.26 -14.80
C PRO A 59 14.40 -0.39 -14.67
N ASP A 60 15.03 -1.07 -15.62
CA ASP A 60 16.48 -1.29 -15.63
C ASP A 60 17.30 0.02 -15.68
N SER A 61 16.69 1.10 -16.18
CA SER A 61 17.27 2.44 -16.17
C SER A 61 17.38 3.04 -14.77
N CYS A 62 16.73 2.46 -13.75
CA CYS A 62 16.67 2.96 -12.38
C CYS A 62 17.67 2.27 -11.45
N ILE A 63 18.46 3.07 -10.74
CA ILE A 63 19.42 2.61 -9.73
C ILE A 63 19.08 3.14 -8.34
N ASN A 64 19.30 2.31 -7.31
CA ASN A 64 19.21 2.75 -5.92
C ASN A 64 20.36 3.71 -5.59
N LYS A 65 20.02 4.93 -5.16
CA LYS A 65 20.99 5.92 -4.69
C LYS A 65 21.33 5.78 -3.22
N THR A 66 20.44 5.16 -2.45
CA THR A 66 20.65 4.88 -1.02
C THR A 66 20.21 3.46 -0.69
N SER A 67 20.78 2.89 0.35
CA SER A 67 20.25 1.67 0.97
C SER A 67 18.85 1.94 1.55
N ALA A 68 17.98 0.93 1.51
CA ALA A 68 16.66 1.03 2.11
C ALA A 68 16.73 1.04 3.63
N THR A 69 16.19 2.09 4.24
CA THR A 69 15.93 2.11 5.68
C THR A 69 14.58 1.44 5.94
N SER A 70 14.52 0.53 6.91
CA SER A 70 13.33 -0.26 7.22
C SER A 70 12.85 0.02 8.65
N GLN A 71 11.53 0.11 8.84
CA GLN A 71 10.89 0.34 10.13
C GLN A 71 9.58 -0.44 10.22
N LEU A 72 9.31 -1.04 11.37
CA LEU A 72 7.99 -1.63 11.64
C LEU A 72 7.05 -0.55 12.20
N ILE A 73 5.91 -0.35 11.56
CA ILE A 73 4.88 0.60 11.99
C ILE A 73 3.49 -0.05 11.89
N ASN A 74 2.71 -0.03 12.98
CA ASN A 74 1.31 -0.50 13.01
C ASN A 74 1.08 -1.84 12.29
N GLY A 75 1.96 -2.83 12.50
CA GLY A 75 1.86 -4.14 11.86
C GLY A 75 2.22 -4.17 10.37
N ALA A 76 2.95 -3.18 9.87
CA ALA A 76 3.46 -3.11 8.50
C ALA A 76 4.95 -2.76 8.49
N THR A 77 5.72 -3.38 7.60
CA THR A 77 7.09 -2.97 7.31
C THR A 77 7.07 -1.80 6.35
N LEU A 78 7.67 -0.68 6.75
CA LEU A 78 7.85 0.52 5.94
C LEU A 78 9.32 0.65 5.55
N GLN A 79 9.59 0.70 4.25
CA GLN A 79 10.90 0.92 3.68
C GLN A 79 10.95 2.26 2.95
N ARG A 80 12.08 2.94 3.05
CA ARG A 80 12.34 4.22 2.37
C ARG A 80 13.74 4.26 1.78
N TRP A 81 13.84 4.72 0.53
CA TRP A 81 15.11 4.92 -0.17
C TRP A 81 14.95 5.93 -1.31
N TYR A 82 16.06 6.23 -1.98
CA TYR A 82 16.09 7.04 -3.19
C TYR A 82 16.49 6.19 -4.38
N ILE A 83 15.85 6.45 -5.52
CA ILE A 83 16.26 5.93 -6.82
C ILE A 83 16.54 7.08 -7.78
N HIS A 84 17.41 6.82 -8.75
CA HIS A 84 17.63 7.69 -9.89
C HIS A 84 17.50 6.86 -11.16
N CYS A 85 16.75 7.35 -12.12
CA CYS A 85 16.58 6.70 -13.42
C CYS A 85 17.32 7.49 -14.49
N THR A 86 18.09 6.82 -15.35
CA THR A 86 18.77 7.48 -16.48
C THR A 86 17.77 7.99 -17.49
N ASP A 87 16.71 7.21 -17.71
CA ASP A 87 15.55 7.56 -18.52
C ASP A 87 14.36 7.90 -17.62
N ASN A 88 13.37 8.60 -18.18
CA ASN A 88 12.11 8.83 -17.48
C ASN A 88 11.40 7.50 -17.19
N ILE A 89 10.76 7.40 -16.02
CA ILE A 89 9.97 6.23 -15.61
C ILE A 89 8.61 6.15 -16.35
N VAL A 90 8.16 7.25 -16.97
CA VAL A 90 6.90 7.27 -17.74
C VAL A 90 6.98 6.30 -18.93
N GLY A 91 5.93 5.49 -19.09
CA GLY A 91 5.84 4.47 -20.13
C GLY A 91 6.64 3.20 -19.82
N GLN A 92 7.39 3.17 -18.72
CA GLN A 92 8.14 2.01 -18.28
C GLN A 92 7.32 1.13 -17.32
N ARG A 93 7.71 -0.14 -17.20
CA ARG A 93 7.02 -1.11 -16.35
C ARG A 93 7.59 -1.10 -14.93
N ILE A 94 6.71 -0.98 -13.94
CA ILE A 94 7.00 -1.30 -12.53
C ILE A 94 6.26 -2.60 -12.22
N SER A 95 6.94 -3.58 -11.63
CA SER A 95 6.33 -4.85 -11.23
C SER A 95 6.53 -5.12 -9.76
N ILE A 96 5.57 -5.83 -9.15
CA ILE A 96 5.71 -6.34 -7.79
C ILE A 96 5.94 -7.85 -7.87
N GLU A 97 7.08 -8.30 -7.37
CA GLU A 97 7.40 -9.73 -7.25
C GLU A 97 6.41 -10.42 -6.31
N ASP A 98 6.05 -11.66 -6.64
CA ASP A 98 5.14 -12.52 -5.86
C ASP A 98 3.73 -11.97 -5.60
N ILE A 99 3.30 -10.93 -6.31
CA ILE A 99 1.96 -10.35 -6.11
C ILE A 99 0.82 -11.33 -6.42
N THR A 100 0.96 -12.15 -7.47
CA THR A 100 -0.05 -13.13 -7.90
C THR A 100 -0.28 -14.26 -6.89
N ASN A 101 0.74 -14.57 -6.09
CA ASN A 101 0.64 -15.59 -5.04
C ASN A 101 0.19 -15.00 -3.70
N SER A 102 0.01 -13.67 -3.64
CA SER A 102 -0.43 -12.96 -2.46
C SER A 102 -1.91 -12.58 -2.56
N ASN A 103 -2.69 -12.78 -1.50
CA ASN A 103 -4.02 -12.17 -1.35
C ASN A 103 -3.87 -10.70 -0.94
N THR A 104 -2.97 -9.94 -1.57
CA THR A 104 -2.63 -8.58 -1.20
C THR A 104 -2.50 -7.72 -2.45
N ASP A 105 -3.41 -6.77 -2.58
CA ASP A 105 -3.30 -5.74 -3.60
C ASP A 105 -2.28 -4.68 -3.19
N VAL A 106 -1.73 -3.98 -4.18
CA VAL A 106 -0.77 -2.90 -3.98
C VAL A 106 -1.29 -1.62 -4.61
N LEU A 107 -1.36 -0.56 -3.82
CA LEU A 107 -1.66 0.79 -4.31
C LEU A 107 -0.37 1.48 -4.74
N LEU A 108 -0.34 1.95 -5.99
CA LEU A 108 0.72 2.81 -6.50
C LEU A 108 0.29 4.27 -6.42
N ARG A 109 1.15 5.12 -5.85
CA ARG A 109 1.05 6.57 -5.95
C ARG A 109 2.28 7.12 -6.66
N LEU A 110 2.06 7.85 -7.74
CA LEU A 110 3.09 8.63 -8.42
C LEU A 110 2.83 10.11 -8.12
N LYS A 111 3.88 10.84 -7.72
CA LYS A 111 3.86 12.28 -7.58
C LYS A 111 5.02 12.87 -8.38
N TRP A 112 4.70 13.79 -9.28
CA TRP A 112 5.66 14.45 -10.14
C TRP A 112 6.11 15.77 -9.53
N LEU A 113 7.08 16.44 -10.16
CA LEU A 113 7.55 17.76 -9.74
C LEU A 113 6.47 18.84 -9.81
N ASP A 114 5.53 18.71 -10.76
CA ASP A 114 4.49 19.69 -11.05
C ASP A 114 3.19 19.50 -10.26
N GLY A 115 3.02 18.37 -9.56
CA GLY A 115 1.88 18.12 -8.65
C GLY A 115 1.30 16.73 -8.76
#